data_AF-A0A5T9L7Y8-F1
#
_entry.id   AF-A0A5T9L7Y8-F1
#
_cell.length_a   1.000
_cell.length_b   1.000
_cell.length_c   1.000
_cell.angle_alpha   90.00
_cell.angle_beta   90.00
_cell.angle_gamma   90.00
#
_symmetry.space_group_name_H-M   'P 1'
#
loop_
_entity.id
_entity.type
_entity.pdbx_description
1 polymer ?
#
loop_
_entity_poly.entity_id
_entity_poly.type
_entity_poly.pdbx_seq_one_letter_code
_entity_poly.pdbx_strand_id
1 'polypeptide(L)'
;IISFLCIPGFILLANTPVFYPRLYIGFGFFFVFGGYVVHYAIKNKRCLYILIVLPLAFTSINLSTINAIRNQDHNNFVFSLDLKNDIYNKVGLNDFDDITFYGEIKHPESVSHVIEKYPFTKWIIGNYFHWSYDIGRWVLRQNDLTLNYSSPEVASNVIERHKAESPIAVRQGYDLYLIDRHILVAFK
;
A
#
# COMPACT_ATOMS: atom_id res chain seq x y z
N ILE A 1 -33.27 -14.19 9.91
CA ILE A 1 -32.53 -14.59 8.68
C ILE A 1 -31.85 -13.38 8.03
N ILE A 2 -32.55 -12.30 7.69
CA ILE A 2 -31.94 -11.09 7.08
C ILE A 2 -30.85 -10.46 7.97
N SER A 3 -31.07 -10.40 9.29
CA SER A 3 -30.08 -9.83 10.23
C SER A 3 -28.75 -10.60 10.31
N PHE A 4 -28.74 -11.90 9.96
CA PHE A 4 -27.52 -12.71 9.93
C PHE A 4 -26.69 -12.48 8.65
N LEU A 5 -27.33 -12.04 7.56
CA LEU A 5 -26.69 -11.69 6.29
C LEU A 5 -26.09 -10.26 6.29
N CYS A 6 -26.61 -9.36 7.13
CA CYS A 6 -26.14 -7.97 7.23
C CYS A 6 -24.90 -7.80 8.12
N ILE A 7 -24.57 -8.79 8.94
CA ILE A 7 -23.28 -8.83 9.61
C ILE A 7 -22.29 -9.33 8.55
N PRO A 8 -21.13 -8.68 8.34
CA PRO A 8 -20.03 -9.28 7.60
C PRO A 8 -19.44 -10.48 8.38
N GLY A 9 -20.28 -11.41 8.83
CA GLY A 9 -19.95 -12.59 9.61
C GLY A 9 -19.20 -13.63 8.77
N PHE A 10 -19.34 -13.59 7.44
CA PHE A 10 -18.44 -14.32 6.55
C PHE A 10 -16.97 -13.90 6.74
N ILE A 11 -16.70 -12.61 7.02
CA ILE A 11 -15.33 -12.15 7.29
C ILE A 11 -14.81 -12.70 8.62
N LEU A 12 -15.69 -13.00 9.59
CA LEU A 12 -15.31 -13.67 10.85
C LEU A 12 -14.91 -15.14 10.64
N LEU A 13 -15.37 -15.77 9.55
CA LEU A 13 -14.96 -17.12 9.15
C LEU A 13 -13.67 -17.12 8.31
N ALA A 14 -13.18 -15.95 7.90
CA ALA A 14 -11.89 -15.87 7.24
C ALA A 14 -10.77 -16.16 8.26
N ASN A 15 -9.81 -17.01 7.89
CA ASN A 15 -8.72 -17.45 8.78
C ASN A 15 -7.82 -16.31 9.33
N THR A 16 -7.91 -15.10 8.78
CA THR A 16 -7.18 -13.92 9.27
C THR A 16 -8.05 -12.65 9.18
N PRO A 17 -9.01 -12.43 10.09
CA PRO A 17 -9.82 -11.22 10.07
C PRO A 17 -8.91 -10.02 10.38
N VAL A 18 -8.95 -9.03 9.48
CA VAL A 18 -8.00 -7.89 9.49
C VAL A 18 -8.34 -6.88 10.58
N PHE A 19 -9.63 -6.70 10.84
CA PHE A 19 -10.13 -5.90 11.93
C PHE A 19 -10.62 -6.78 13.06
N TYR A 20 -10.62 -6.23 14.27
CA TYR A 20 -11.19 -6.90 15.43
C TYR A 20 -12.67 -7.22 15.17
N PRO A 21 -13.16 -8.40 15.60
CA PRO A 21 -14.54 -8.82 15.43
C PRO A 21 -15.59 -7.77 15.81
N ARG A 22 -15.30 -6.96 16.84
CA ARG A 22 -16.14 -5.84 17.31
C ARG A 22 -16.45 -4.78 16.25
N LEU A 23 -15.52 -4.50 15.33
CA LEU A 23 -15.73 -3.52 14.25
C LEU A 23 -16.76 -4.04 13.25
N TYR A 24 -16.66 -5.32 12.87
CA TYR A 24 -17.60 -5.97 11.98
C TYR A 24 -19.01 -6.06 12.55
N ILE A 25 -19.12 -6.34 13.85
CA ILE A 25 -20.40 -6.36 14.56
C ILE A 25 -21.02 -4.94 14.59
N GLY A 26 -20.23 -3.92 14.93
CA GLY A 26 -20.69 -2.53 14.94
C GLY A 26 -21.17 -2.04 13.58
N PHE A 27 -20.43 -2.34 12.51
CA PHE A 27 -20.83 -2.03 11.13
C PHE A 27 -22.12 -2.76 10.73
N GLY A 28 -22.26 -4.03 11.09
CA GLY A 28 -23.50 -4.78 10.85
C GLY A 28 -24.72 -4.13 11.52
N PHE A 29 -24.58 -3.73 12.80
CA PHE A 29 -25.64 -3.01 13.52
C PHE A 29 -25.97 -1.66 12.88
N PHE A 30 -24.95 -0.90 12.45
CA PHE A 30 -25.16 0.39 11.79
C PHE A 30 -25.99 0.24 10.52
N PHE A 31 -25.69 -0.76 9.67
CA PHE A 31 -26.48 -0.99 8.47
C PHE A 31 -27.89 -1.42 8.78
N VAL A 32 -28.09 -2.43 9.64
CA VAL A 32 -29.43 -2.93 10.02
C VAL A 32 -30.29 -1.80 10.61
N PHE A 33 -29.73 -1.02 11.53
CA PHE A 33 -30.41 0.12 12.13
C PHE A 33 -30.73 1.19 11.09
N GLY A 34 -29.75 1.55 10.25
CA GLY A 34 -29.92 2.56 9.20
C GLY A 34 -31.06 2.23 8.24
N GLY A 35 -31.13 1.00 7.72
CA GLY A 35 -32.24 0.66 6.82
C GLY A 35 -33.55 0.36 7.54
N TYR A 36 -33.56 0.03 8.83
CA TYR A 36 -34.79 0.03 9.62
C TYR A 36 -35.39 1.45 9.69
N VAL A 37 -34.56 2.46 9.95
CA VAL A 37 -34.96 3.87 9.95
C VAL A 37 -35.45 4.30 8.57
N VAL A 38 -34.70 3.99 7.50
CA VAL A 38 -35.09 4.33 6.12
C VAL A 38 -36.40 3.65 5.72
N HIS A 39 -36.61 2.39 6.12
CA HIS A 39 -37.87 1.68 5.85
C HIS A 39 -39.06 2.38 6.53
N TYR A 40 -38.91 2.77 7.80
CA TYR A 40 -39.98 3.47 8.52
C TYR A 40 -40.25 4.87 7.97
N ALA A 41 -39.21 5.59 7.54
CA ALA A 41 -39.34 6.93 6.99
C ALA A 41 -40.00 6.94 5.59
N ILE A 42 -39.60 6.04 4.70
CA ILE A 42 -40.03 6.03 3.29
C ILE A 42 -41.25 5.12 3.07
N LYS A 43 -41.54 4.21 4.01
CA LYS A 43 -42.60 3.17 3.92
C LYS A 43 -42.50 2.29 2.68
N ASN A 44 -41.34 2.27 2.03
CA ASN A 44 -41.09 1.47 0.83
C ASN A 44 -40.28 0.22 1.20
N LYS A 45 -40.85 -0.96 0.92
CA LYS A 45 -40.19 -2.25 1.18
C LYS A 45 -38.96 -2.46 0.30
N ARG A 46 -38.86 -1.81 -0.86
CA ARG A 46 -37.69 -1.89 -1.74
C ARG A 46 -36.43 -1.29 -1.12
N CYS A 47 -36.56 -0.34 -0.19
CA CYS A 47 -35.43 0.23 0.55
C CYS A 47 -34.72 -0.83 1.43
N LEU A 48 -35.39 -1.93 1.76
CA LEU A 48 -34.77 -3.06 2.47
C LEU A 48 -33.77 -3.83 1.60
N TYR A 49 -33.80 -3.70 0.27
CA TYR A 49 -32.74 -4.31 -0.57
C TYR A 49 -31.40 -3.59 -0.41
N ILE A 50 -31.42 -2.28 -0.12
CA ILE A 50 -30.21 -1.50 0.13
C ILE A 50 -29.47 -2.04 1.38
N LEU A 51 -30.20 -2.57 2.37
CA LEU A 51 -29.63 -3.23 3.56
C LEU A 51 -28.84 -4.51 3.27
N ILE A 52 -29.06 -5.13 2.12
CA ILE A 52 -28.38 -6.36 1.73
C ILE A 52 -27.29 -6.03 0.70
N VAL A 53 -27.64 -5.25 -0.32
CA VAL A 53 -26.73 -4.94 -1.43
C VAL A 53 -25.56 -4.08 -0.96
N LEU A 54 -25.81 -3.06 -0.14
CA LEU A 54 -24.78 -2.10 0.24
C LEU A 54 -23.71 -2.71 1.18
N PRO A 55 -24.07 -3.49 2.22
CA PRO A 55 -23.06 -4.15 3.05
C PRO A 55 -22.27 -5.23 2.31
N LEU A 56 -22.91 -5.96 1.39
CA LEU A 56 -22.21 -6.95 0.55
C LEU A 56 -21.22 -6.26 -0.39
N ALA A 57 -21.64 -5.21 -1.10
CA ALA A 57 -20.75 -4.43 -1.96
C ALA A 57 -19.59 -3.82 -1.16
N PHE A 58 -19.88 -3.22 0.00
CA PHE A 58 -18.86 -2.66 0.89
C PHE A 58 -17.87 -3.74 1.35
N THR A 59 -18.36 -4.92 1.76
CA THR A 59 -17.52 -6.04 2.20
C THR A 59 -16.61 -6.53 1.07
N SER A 60 -17.14 -6.70 -0.14
CA SER A 60 -16.35 -7.13 -1.30
C SER A 60 -15.25 -6.14 -1.65
N ILE A 61 -15.54 -4.84 -1.58
CA ILE A 61 -14.52 -3.80 -1.81
C ILE A 61 -13.46 -3.87 -0.71
N ASN A 62 -13.86 -3.89 0.56
CA ASN A 62 -12.91 -3.96 1.69
C ASN A 62 -11.99 -5.18 1.60
N LEU A 63 -12.54 -6.37 1.32
CA LEU A 63 -11.74 -7.58 1.19
C LEU A 63 -10.71 -7.48 0.06
N SER A 64 -11.12 -6.93 -1.10
CA SER A 64 -10.24 -6.73 -2.24
C SER A 64 -9.13 -5.72 -1.92
N THR A 65 -9.50 -4.59 -1.32
CA THR A 65 -8.56 -3.54 -0.89
C THR A 65 -7.55 -4.06 0.11
N ILE A 66 -8.00 -4.79 1.13
CA ILE A 66 -7.13 -5.36 2.16
C ILE A 66 -6.12 -6.35 1.56
N ASN A 67 -6.57 -7.23 0.67
CA ASN A 67 -5.68 -8.18 0.02
C ASN A 67 -4.65 -7.45 -0.86
N ALA A 68 -5.06 -6.36 -1.51
CA ALA A 68 -4.16 -5.49 -2.25
C ALA A 68 -3.14 -4.79 -1.32
N ILE A 69 -3.56 -4.28 -0.15
CA ILE A 69 -2.64 -3.70 0.85
C ILE A 69 -1.61 -4.75 1.28
N ARG A 70 -2.05 -5.96 1.65
CA ARG A 70 -1.14 -7.05 2.05
C ARG A 70 -0.14 -7.41 0.96
N ASN A 71 -0.58 -7.46 -0.30
CA ASN A 71 0.32 -7.76 -1.41
C ASN A 71 1.28 -6.60 -1.69
N GLN A 72 0.82 -5.36 -1.55
CA GLN A 72 1.67 -4.18 -1.65
C GLN A 72 2.73 -4.17 -0.53
N ASP A 73 2.35 -4.47 0.71
CA ASP A 73 3.26 -4.57 1.86
C ASP A 73 4.31 -5.64 1.63
N HIS A 74 3.90 -6.81 1.15
CA HIS A 74 4.83 -7.88 0.81
C HIS A 74 5.81 -7.47 -0.29
N ASN A 75 5.33 -6.84 -1.36
CA ASN A 75 6.17 -6.33 -2.44
C ASN A 75 7.16 -5.27 -1.96
N ASN A 76 6.72 -4.34 -1.11
CA ASN A 76 7.57 -3.32 -0.50
C ASN A 76 8.65 -3.94 0.40
N PHE A 77 8.30 -4.98 1.16
CA PHE A 77 9.23 -5.73 1.99
C PHE A 77 10.30 -6.43 1.13
N VAL A 78 9.89 -7.17 0.10
CA VAL A 78 10.83 -7.84 -0.82
C VAL A 78 11.75 -6.84 -1.50
N PHE A 79 11.20 -5.72 -2.00
CA PHE A 79 12.00 -4.63 -2.57
C PHE A 79 13.05 -4.11 -1.57
N SER A 80 12.68 -3.90 -0.30
CA SER A 80 13.61 -3.39 0.70
C SER A 80 14.77 -4.36 1.00
N LEU A 81 14.50 -5.68 0.97
CA LEU A 81 15.52 -6.71 1.10
C LEU A 81 16.45 -6.74 -0.12
N ASP A 82 15.89 -6.66 -1.32
CA ASP A 82 16.67 -6.61 -2.56
C ASP A 82 17.56 -5.38 -2.60
N LEU A 83 17.03 -4.22 -2.23
CA LEU A 83 17.79 -2.98 -2.14
C LEU A 83 18.93 -3.07 -1.12
N LYS A 84 18.66 -3.61 0.08
CA LYS A 84 19.71 -3.84 1.08
C LYS A 84 20.82 -4.74 0.54
N ASN A 85 20.45 -5.83 -0.12
CA ASN A 85 21.41 -6.77 -0.68
C ASN A 85 22.24 -6.12 -1.79
N ASP A 86 21.63 -5.32 -2.66
CA ASP A 86 22.35 -4.63 -3.73
C ASP A 86 23.30 -3.57 -3.17
N ILE A 87 22.86 -2.77 -2.19
CA ILE A 87 23.73 -1.80 -1.50
C ILE A 87 24.90 -2.50 -0.79
N TYR A 88 24.63 -3.54 -0.01
CA TYR A 88 25.65 -4.27 0.74
C TYR A 88 26.70 -4.89 -0.19
N ASN A 89 26.28 -5.53 -1.28
CA ASN A 89 27.18 -6.24 -2.18
C ASN A 89 27.90 -5.35 -3.19
N LYS A 90 27.36 -4.17 -3.54
CA LYS A 90 27.91 -3.30 -4.59
C LYS A 90 28.62 -2.06 -4.05
N VAL A 91 28.17 -1.54 -2.93
CA VAL A 91 28.66 -0.28 -2.36
C VAL A 91 29.35 -0.53 -1.02
N GLY A 92 28.69 -1.28 -0.13
CA GLY A 92 29.04 -1.36 1.28
C GLY A 92 28.16 -0.43 2.12
N LEU A 93 27.70 -0.92 3.29
CA LEU A 93 26.71 -0.20 4.11
C LEU A 93 27.23 1.10 4.75
N ASN A 94 28.55 1.32 4.77
CA ASN A 94 29.19 2.49 5.38
C ASN A 94 29.77 3.48 4.34
N ASP A 95 29.61 3.18 3.05
CA ASP A 95 30.34 3.86 1.97
C ASP A 95 29.49 4.91 1.25
N PHE A 96 28.34 5.26 1.81
CA PHE A 96 27.44 6.30 1.30
C PHE A 96 26.78 7.08 2.44
N ASP A 97 26.32 8.28 2.14
CA ASP A 97 25.87 9.24 3.16
C ASP A 97 24.32 9.32 3.23
N ASP A 98 23.67 9.22 2.07
CA ASP A 98 22.21 9.29 1.97
C ASP A 98 21.67 8.55 0.73
N ILE A 99 20.34 8.45 0.67
CA ILE A 99 19.60 7.82 -0.41
C ILE A 99 18.53 8.77 -0.98
N THR A 100 18.42 8.79 -2.31
CA THR A 100 17.34 9.45 -3.05
C THR A 100 16.53 8.40 -3.81
N PHE A 101 15.21 8.53 -3.74
CA PHE A 101 14.26 7.75 -4.56
C PHE A 101 13.73 8.63 -5.68
N TYR A 102 13.94 8.22 -6.93
CA TYR A 102 13.43 8.90 -8.11
C TYR A 102 12.35 8.07 -8.81
N GLY A 103 11.18 8.67 -9.01
CA GLY A 103 9.98 7.97 -9.47
C GLY A 103 9.22 7.29 -8.35
N GLU A 104 8.36 6.34 -8.71
CA GLU A 104 7.55 5.55 -7.78
C GLU A 104 7.68 4.06 -8.11
N ILE A 105 7.70 3.24 -7.07
CA ILE A 105 7.60 1.78 -7.25
C ILE A 105 6.27 1.44 -7.93
N LYS A 106 6.31 0.61 -8.98
CA LYS A 106 5.10 0.11 -9.61
C LYS A 106 4.33 -0.81 -8.66
N HIS A 107 3.01 -0.61 -8.62
CA HIS A 107 2.13 -1.54 -7.95
C HIS A 107 2.20 -2.93 -8.59
N PRO A 108 2.16 -4.02 -7.81
CA PRO A 108 1.93 -5.36 -8.33
C PRO A 108 0.64 -5.42 -9.13
N GLU A 109 0.57 -6.30 -10.13
CA GLU A 109 -0.57 -6.39 -11.05
C GLU A 109 -1.91 -6.55 -10.31
N SER A 110 -1.95 -7.39 -9.27
CA SER A 110 -3.16 -7.60 -8.46
C SER A 110 -3.63 -6.33 -7.75
N VAL A 111 -2.71 -5.43 -7.39
CA VAL A 111 -3.01 -4.16 -6.73
C VAL A 111 -3.53 -3.17 -7.75
N SER A 112 -2.89 -3.09 -8.92
CA SER A 112 -3.33 -2.27 -10.06
C SER A 112 -4.76 -2.60 -10.47
N HIS A 113 -5.10 -3.89 -10.61
CA HIS A 113 -6.47 -4.33 -10.92
C HIS A 113 -7.50 -3.86 -9.88
N VAL A 114 -7.15 -3.85 -8.59
CA VAL A 114 -8.04 -3.37 -7.52
C VAL A 114 -8.21 -1.85 -7.58
N ILE A 115 -7.14 -1.11 -7.86
CA ILE A 115 -7.19 0.34 -8.03
C ILE A 115 -8.00 0.73 -9.27
N GLU A 116 -7.83 0.04 -10.39
CA GLU A 116 -8.61 0.26 -11.61
C GLU A 116 -10.10 0.01 -11.39
N LYS A 117 -10.43 -1.07 -10.67
CA LYS A 117 -11.82 -1.41 -10.34
C LYS A 117 -12.43 -0.47 -9.30
N TYR A 118 -11.63 0.01 -8.34
CA TYR A 118 -12.07 0.87 -7.23
C TYR A 118 -11.12 2.06 -7.04
N PRO A 119 -11.18 3.12 -7.87
CA PRO A 119 -10.16 4.18 -7.92
C PRO A 119 -9.85 4.89 -6.59
N PHE A 120 -10.84 4.97 -5.69
CA PHE A 120 -10.64 5.57 -4.36
C PHE A 120 -9.66 4.79 -3.47
N THR A 121 -9.41 3.50 -3.76
CA THR A 121 -8.48 2.67 -2.99
C THR A 121 -7.03 3.06 -3.24
N LYS A 122 -6.71 3.81 -4.30
CA LYS A 122 -5.36 4.35 -4.56
C LYS A 122 -4.84 5.18 -3.39
N TRP A 123 -5.72 5.94 -2.74
CA TRP A 123 -5.36 6.77 -1.58
C TRP A 123 -5.11 5.95 -0.32
N ILE A 124 -5.64 4.72 -0.27
CA ILE A 124 -5.51 3.80 0.87
C ILE A 124 -4.29 2.90 0.69
N ILE A 125 -4.09 2.38 -0.52
CA ILE A 125 -2.97 1.51 -0.89
C ILE A 125 -1.80 2.43 -1.29
N GLY A 126 -1.12 2.98 -0.29
CA GLY A 126 -0.04 3.95 -0.50
C GLY A 126 1.22 3.34 -1.13
N ASN A 127 1.96 4.16 -1.87
CA ASN A 127 3.33 3.86 -2.30
C ASN A 127 4.32 4.30 -1.22
N TYR A 128 5.11 3.36 -0.68
CA TYR A 128 5.99 3.67 0.44
C TYR A 128 7.28 4.38 0.01
N PHE A 129 7.75 4.12 -1.22
CA PHE A 129 9.00 4.64 -1.75
C PHE A 129 8.74 5.70 -2.82
N HIS A 130 8.54 6.93 -2.36
CA HIS A 130 8.46 8.13 -3.21
C HIS A 130 9.02 9.33 -2.43
N TRP A 131 9.83 10.19 -3.07
CA TRP A 131 10.13 11.55 -2.60
C TRP A 131 10.40 11.71 -1.09
N SER A 132 11.26 10.85 -0.51
CA SER A 132 11.64 10.89 0.90
C SER A 132 10.51 10.64 1.91
N TYR A 133 9.44 9.96 1.50
CA TYR A 133 8.31 9.64 2.36
C TYR A 133 8.71 8.72 3.53
N ASP A 134 8.33 9.10 4.75
CA ASP A 134 8.81 8.46 5.99
C ASP A 134 8.38 6.98 6.14
N ILE A 135 7.29 6.55 5.50
CA ILE A 135 6.86 5.14 5.57
C ILE A 135 7.89 4.22 4.89
N GLY A 136 8.45 4.63 3.76
CA GLY A 136 9.53 3.88 3.09
C GLY A 136 10.76 3.74 4.00
N ARG A 137 11.14 4.82 4.68
CA ARG A 137 12.25 4.81 5.65
C ARG A 137 11.99 3.84 6.80
N TRP A 138 10.77 3.80 7.30
CA TRP A 138 10.40 2.86 8.37
C TRP A 138 10.53 1.40 7.92
N VAL A 139 10.06 1.07 6.71
CA VAL A 139 10.20 -0.28 6.14
C VAL A 139 11.66 -0.67 5.92
N LEU A 140 12.51 0.26 5.47
CA LEU A 140 13.95 0.02 5.32
C LEU A 140 14.61 -0.24 6.68
N ARG A 141 14.26 0.54 7.71
CA ARG A 141 14.76 0.34 9.08
C ARG A 141 14.34 -1.00 9.68
N GLN A 142 13.13 -1.48 9.40
CA GLN A 142 12.70 -2.82 9.83
C GLN A 142 13.56 -3.94 9.25
N ASN A 143 14.23 -3.67 8.13
CA ASN A 143 15.15 -4.58 7.47
C ASN A 143 16.62 -4.25 7.76
N ASP A 144 16.91 -3.53 8.85
CA ASP A 144 18.24 -3.09 9.29
C ASP A 144 18.97 -2.17 8.29
N LEU A 145 18.24 -1.50 7.41
CA LEU A 145 18.79 -0.51 6.48
C LEU A 145 18.44 0.90 6.98
N THR A 146 19.23 1.41 7.92
CA THR A 146 19.01 2.73 8.54
C THR A 146 19.72 3.81 7.76
N LEU A 147 18.98 4.53 6.90
CA LEU A 147 19.53 5.54 6.00
C LEU A 147 18.89 6.90 6.20
N ASN A 148 19.65 7.94 5.85
CA ASN A 148 19.16 9.30 5.73
C ASN A 148 18.66 9.56 4.30
N TYR A 149 17.61 10.37 4.17
CA TYR A 149 17.21 10.87 2.86
C TYR A 149 18.06 12.08 2.49
N SER A 150 18.44 12.16 1.22
CA SER A 150 19.19 13.30 0.70
C SER A 150 18.39 14.60 0.87
N SER A 151 19.08 15.72 1.06
CA SER A 151 18.42 17.03 1.02
C SER A 151 17.85 17.29 -0.39
N PRO A 152 16.83 18.15 -0.53
CA PRO A 152 16.23 18.44 -1.85
C PRO A 152 17.23 18.91 -2.91
N GLU A 153 18.26 19.66 -2.50
CA GLU A 153 19.33 20.14 -3.36
C GLU A 153 20.23 18.99 -3.87
N VAL A 154 20.66 18.11 -2.96
CA VAL A 154 21.45 16.92 -3.30
C VAL A 154 20.63 15.98 -4.19
N ALA A 155 19.37 15.71 -3.82
CA ALA A 155 18.48 14.86 -4.59
C ALA A 155 18.34 15.35 -6.04
N SER A 156 18.15 16.66 -6.24
CA SER A 156 18.02 17.25 -7.57
C SER A 156 19.30 17.09 -8.39
N ASN A 157 20.47 17.34 -7.78
CA ASN A 157 21.77 17.19 -8.42
C ASN A 157 22.02 15.73 -8.86
N VAL A 158 21.79 14.78 -7.96
CA VAL A 158 21.96 13.34 -8.23
C VAL A 158 20.98 12.86 -9.31
N ILE A 159 19.73 13.35 -9.32
CA ILE A 159 18.74 13.06 -10.35
C ILE A 159 19.13 13.67 -11.72
N GLU A 160 19.84 14.79 -11.78
CA GLU A 160 20.32 15.30 -13.07
C GLU A 160 21.52 14.51 -13.58
N ARG A 161 22.48 14.20 -12.69
CA ARG A 161 23.72 13.51 -13.05
C ARG A 161 23.53 12.07 -13.47
N HIS A 162 22.57 11.34 -12.89
CA HIS A 162 22.39 9.92 -13.22
C HIS A 162 22.10 9.65 -14.70
N LYS A 163 21.57 10.65 -15.44
CA LYS A 163 21.30 10.53 -16.88
C LYS A 163 22.57 10.29 -17.71
N ALA A 164 23.73 10.66 -17.19
CA ALA A 164 25.03 10.48 -17.85
C ALA A 164 25.84 9.30 -17.26
N GLU A 165 25.36 8.68 -16.18
CA GLU A 165 26.07 7.62 -15.48
C GLU A 165 25.43 6.24 -15.74
N SER A 166 26.21 5.17 -15.61
CA SER A 166 25.71 3.81 -15.75
C SER A 166 25.30 3.25 -14.37
N PRO A 167 24.22 2.47 -14.28
CA PRO A 167 23.78 1.89 -13.02
C PRO A 167 24.77 0.84 -12.50
N ILE A 168 24.98 0.83 -11.18
CA ILE A 168 25.79 -0.16 -10.47
C ILE A 168 25.04 -1.48 -10.23
N ALA A 169 23.70 -1.42 -10.23
CA ALA A 169 22.83 -2.59 -10.24
C ALA A 169 21.58 -2.31 -11.07
N VAL A 170 21.14 -3.32 -11.82
CA VAL A 170 19.97 -3.26 -12.69
C VAL A 170 19.01 -4.36 -12.25
N ARG A 171 17.82 -3.95 -11.79
CA ARG A 171 16.73 -4.85 -11.40
C ARG A 171 15.51 -4.63 -12.29
N GLN A 172 14.53 -5.53 -12.23
CA GLN A 172 13.31 -5.42 -13.01
C GLN A 172 12.48 -4.17 -12.61
N GLY A 173 12.51 -3.78 -11.33
CA GLY A 173 11.73 -2.65 -10.81
C GLY A 173 12.49 -1.33 -10.62
N TYR A 174 13.82 -1.37 -10.58
CA TYR A 174 14.64 -0.18 -10.34
C TYR A 174 16.06 -0.35 -10.89
N ASP A 175 16.74 0.77 -11.06
CA ASP A 175 18.18 0.86 -11.27
C ASP A 175 18.83 1.59 -10.09
N LEU A 176 20.00 1.11 -9.68
CA LEU A 176 20.78 1.67 -8.57
C LEU A 176 21.99 2.41 -9.12
N TYR A 177 22.24 3.62 -8.63
CA TYR A 177 23.41 4.43 -8.96
C TYR A 177 24.11 4.86 -7.68
N LEU A 178 25.42 5.01 -7.76
CA LEU A 178 26.24 5.62 -6.72
C LEU A 178 26.93 6.83 -7.34
N ILE A 179 26.49 8.03 -6.96
CA ILE A 179 27.04 9.29 -7.46
C ILE A 179 27.79 9.95 -6.31
N ASP A 180 29.12 9.97 -6.42
CA ASP A 180 30.06 10.35 -5.37
C ASP A 180 29.90 9.48 -4.10
N ARG A 181 29.01 9.86 -3.19
CA ARG A 181 28.63 9.11 -1.97
C ARG A 181 27.11 9.09 -1.73
N HIS A 182 26.33 9.37 -2.76
CA HIS A 182 24.87 9.43 -2.70
C HIS A 182 24.27 8.28 -3.50
N ILE A 183 23.37 7.52 -2.88
CA ILE A 183 22.68 6.44 -3.57
C ILE A 183 21.43 6.99 -4.24
N LEU A 184 21.28 6.71 -5.53
CA LEU A 184 20.04 6.95 -6.25
C LEU A 184 19.39 5.63 -6.60
N VAL A 185 18.13 5.49 -6.22
CA VAL A 185 17.24 4.43 -6.70
C VAL A 185 16.27 5.05 -7.69
N ALA A 186 16.46 4.74 -8.97
CA ALA A 186 15.57 5.19 -10.04
C ALA A 186 14.59 4.07 -10.40
N PHE A 187 13.30 4.30 -10.18
CA PHE A 187 12.24 3.33 -10.50
C PHE A 187 11.93 3.31 -12.01
N LYS A 188 11.58 2.13 -12.53
CA LYS A 188 11.25 1.89 -13.95
C LYS A 188 9.75 1.87 -14.22
#